data_AF-A0A8T7C2V6-F1
#
_entry.id   AF-A0A8T7C2V6-F1
#
_cell.length_a   1.000
_cell.length_b   1.000
_cell.length_c   1.000
_cell.angle_alpha   90.00
_cell.angle_beta   90.00
_cell.angle_gamma   90.00
#
_symmetry.space_group_name_H-M   'P 1'
#
loop_
_entity.id
_entity.type
_entity.pdbx_description
1 polymer ?
#
loop_
_entity_poly.entity_id
_entity_poly.type
_entity_poly.pdbx_seq_one_letter_code
_entity_poly.pdbx_strand_id
1 'polypeptide(L)'
;MLVKSKNFSPAMLKQFRDLQAFSFMLLQKTAAKLNVGHTEKEVARELVREYRAAGVRSFFHLPVVLFGERTALPGDWTIGKFFPKP
;
A
#
# COMPACT_ATOMS: atom_id res chain seq x y z
N MET A 1 -11.98 17.26 -9.92
CA MET A 1 -10.61 16.71 -9.94
C MET A 1 -10.49 15.81 -11.17
N LEU A 2 -9.94 16.32 -12.27
CA LEU A 2 -9.74 15.53 -13.49
C LEU A 2 -8.50 14.66 -13.29
N VAL A 3 -8.70 13.34 -13.24
CA VAL A 3 -7.58 12.39 -13.39
C VAL A 3 -6.96 12.67 -14.76
N LYS A 4 -5.73 13.20 -14.78
CA LYS A 4 -4.98 13.36 -16.04
C LYS A 4 -4.77 11.97 -16.60
N SER A 5 -5.43 11.64 -17.70
CA SER A 5 -5.32 10.35 -18.39
C SER A 5 -4.55 10.44 -19.72
N LYS A 6 -4.06 11.63 -20.08
CA LYS A 6 -3.35 11.92 -21.33
C LYS A 6 -2.13 12.82 -21.07
N ASN A 7 -1.19 12.86 -22.01
CA ASN A 7 0.00 13.73 -22.03
C ASN A 7 1.09 13.41 -20.99
N PHE A 8 1.37 12.13 -20.73
CA PHE A 8 2.52 11.72 -19.91
C PHE A 8 3.78 11.63 -20.75
N SER A 9 4.88 12.25 -20.30
CA SER A 9 6.17 12.10 -20.97
C SER A 9 6.80 10.73 -20.67
N PRO A 10 7.74 10.25 -21.51
CA PRO A 10 8.50 9.03 -21.22
C PRO A 10 9.18 9.04 -19.84
N ALA A 11 9.66 10.20 -19.40
CA ALA A 11 10.28 10.39 -18.09
C ALA A 11 9.27 10.20 -16.94
N MET A 12 8.05 10.73 -17.08
CA MET A 12 6.98 10.54 -16.08
C MET A 12 6.58 9.07 -15.96
N LEU A 13 6.47 8.36 -17.09
CA LEU A 13 6.15 6.93 -17.10
C LEU A 13 7.29 6.10 -16.48
N LYS A 14 8.55 6.47 -16.73
CA LYS A 14 9.70 5.83 -16.09
C LYS A 14 9.65 6.03 -14.57
N GLN A 15 9.45 7.27 -14.11
CA GLN A 15 9.35 7.58 -12.69
C GLN A 15 8.21 6.81 -12.01
N PHE A 16 7.05 6.69 -12.67
CA PHE A 16 5.94 5.89 -12.16
C PHE A 16 6.32 4.41 -11.99
N ARG A 17 6.95 3.80 -13.00
CA ARG A 17 7.42 2.40 -12.92
C ARG A 17 8.46 2.22 -11.82
N ASP A 18 9.41 3.14 -11.70
CA ASP A 18 10.46 3.07 -10.68
C ASP A 18 9.85 3.14 -9.27
N LEU A 19 8.90 4.06 -9.03
CA LEU A 19 8.20 4.19 -7.75
C LEU A 19 7.30 2.98 -7.46
N GLN A 20 6.62 2.43 -8.47
CA GLN A 20 5.85 1.19 -8.29
C GLN A 20 6.76 0.03 -7.93
N ALA A 21 7.84 -0.21 -8.67
CA ALA A 21 8.78 -1.30 -8.40
C ALA A 21 9.37 -1.20 -6.98
N PHE A 22 9.75 0.02 -6.57
CA PHE A 22 10.22 0.29 -5.22
C PHE A 22 9.15 -0.01 -4.14
N SER A 23 7.92 0.44 -4.35
CA SER A 23 6.78 0.15 -3.46
C SER A 23 6.54 -1.36 -3.32
N PHE A 24 6.50 -2.09 -4.43
CA PHE A 24 6.34 -3.54 -4.44
C PHE A 24 7.48 -4.28 -3.74
N MET A 25 8.72 -3.82 -3.91
CA MET A 25 9.88 -4.39 -3.22
C MET A 25 9.74 -4.26 -1.68
N LEU A 26 9.32 -3.10 -1.18
CA LEU A 26 9.06 -2.93 0.25
C LEU A 26 7.91 -3.80 0.75
N LEU A 27 6.82 -3.89 -0.02
CA LEU A 27 5.68 -4.76 0.29
C LEU A 27 6.08 -6.23 0.37
N GLN A 28 6.88 -6.71 -0.60
CA GLN A 28 7.41 -8.08 -0.60
C GLN A 28 8.32 -8.34 0.60
N LYS A 29 9.20 -7.39 0.94
CA LYS A 29 10.07 -7.49 2.12
C LYS A 29 9.26 -7.62 3.41
N THR A 30 8.17 -6.86 3.56
CA THR A 30 7.30 -6.98 4.74
C THR A 30 6.49 -8.27 4.72
N ALA A 31 5.97 -8.67 3.56
CA ALA A 31 5.22 -9.92 3.41
C ALA A 31 6.06 -11.15 3.84
N ALA A 32 7.35 -11.17 3.49
CA ALA A 32 8.28 -12.24 3.88
C ALA A 32 8.52 -12.34 5.40
N LYS A 33 8.16 -11.31 6.19
CA LYS A 33 8.30 -11.29 7.66
C LYS A 33 6.98 -11.59 8.38
N LEU A 34 5.89 -11.87 7.67
CA LEU A 34 4.60 -12.14 8.29
C LEU A 34 4.61 -13.45 9.07
N ASN A 35 4.05 -13.42 10.28
CA ASN A 35 3.91 -14.58 11.14
C ASN A 35 2.49 -14.66 11.69
N VAL A 36 2.07 -15.87 12.06
CA VAL A 36 0.82 -16.08 12.80
C VAL A 36 0.83 -15.24 14.06
N GLY A 37 -0.26 -14.54 14.32
CA GLY A 37 -0.41 -13.62 15.45
C GLY A 37 -0.20 -12.14 15.12
N HIS A 38 0.39 -11.80 13.96
CA HIS A 38 0.43 -10.40 13.52
C HIS A 38 -0.97 -9.86 13.20
N THR A 39 -1.25 -8.66 13.69
CA THR A 39 -2.46 -7.90 13.36
C THR A 39 -2.27 -7.06 12.08
N GLU A 40 -3.37 -6.75 11.38
CA GLU A 40 -3.35 -5.84 10.22
C GLU A 40 -2.72 -4.48 10.59
N LYS A 41 -3.01 -4.01 11.81
CA LYS A 41 -2.56 -2.72 12.34
C LYS A 41 -1.05 -2.68 12.61
N GLU A 42 -0.47 -3.75 13.15
CA GLU A 42 0.97 -3.85 13.39
C GLU A 42 1.74 -3.83 12.06
N VAL A 43 1.27 -4.62 11.10
CA VAL A 43 1.89 -4.71 9.77
C VAL A 43 1.76 -3.39 9.02
N ALA A 44 0.61 -2.71 9.11
CA ALA A 44 0.43 -1.39 8.51
C ALA A 44 1.40 -0.34 9.10
N ARG A 45 1.63 -0.38 10.42
CA ARG A 45 2.60 0.52 11.08
C ARG A 45 4.04 0.21 10.69
N GLU A 46 4.41 -1.06 10.61
CA GLU A 46 5.73 -1.49 10.13
C GLU A 46 5.96 -1.03 8.70
N LEU A 47 4.97 -1.19 7.80
CA LEU A 47 5.05 -0.68 6.43
C LEU A 47 5.31 0.82 6.40
N VAL A 48 4.53 1.61 7.15
CA VAL A 48 4.74 3.07 7.22
C VAL A 48 6.14 3.41 7.73
N ARG A 49 6.66 2.69 8.73
CA ARG A 49 8.04 2.86 9.21
C ARG A 49 9.07 2.57 8.12
N GLU A 50 8.95 1.44 7.43
CA GLU A 50 9.87 1.03 6.36
C GLU A 50 9.85 2.03 5.18
N TYR A 51 8.66 2.49 4.77
CA TYR A 51 8.54 3.54 3.75
C TYR A 51 9.21 4.86 4.18
N ARG A 52 8.99 5.29 5.42
CA ARG A 52 9.61 6.51 5.96
C ARG A 52 11.13 6.38 6.05
N ALA A 53 11.62 5.23 6.51
CA ALA A 53 13.05 4.92 6.58
C ALA A 53 13.70 4.92 5.20
N ALA A 54 12.96 4.50 4.17
CA ALA A 54 13.40 4.53 2.78
C ALA A 54 13.19 5.89 2.09
N GLY A 55 12.87 6.94 2.86
CA GLY A 55 12.80 8.33 2.39
C GLY A 55 11.45 8.77 1.83
N VAL A 56 10.41 7.93 1.86
CA VAL A 56 9.07 8.32 1.39
C VAL A 56 8.44 9.31 2.37
N ARG A 57 8.03 10.46 1.84
CA ARG A 57 7.50 11.58 2.67
C ARG A 57 5.99 11.74 2.59
N SER A 58 5.38 11.30 1.50
CA SER A 58 3.96 11.46 1.22
C SER A 58 3.36 10.18 0.66
N PHE A 59 2.08 10.01 0.92
CA PHE A 59 1.28 8.88 0.43
C PHE A 59 0.03 9.43 -0.23
N PHE A 60 -0.38 8.83 -1.35
CA PHE A 60 -1.71 9.08 -1.91
C PHE A 60 -2.80 8.49 -0.99
N HIS A 61 -2.58 7.27 -0.52
CA HIS A 61 -3.29 6.67 0.61
C HIS A 61 -2.29 5.90 1.48
N LEU A 62 -2.58 5.76 2.77
CA LEU A 62 -1.77 4.92 3.65
C LEU A 62 -1.80 3.45 3.19
N PRO A 63 -0.77 2.65 3.54
CA PRO A 63 -0.78 1.22 3.23
C PRO A 63 -2.03 0.54 3.77
N VAL A 64 -2.71 -0.22 2.91
CA VAL A 64 -3.87 -1.02 3.28
C VAL A 64 -3.37 -2.44 3.54
N VAL A 65 -3.72 -2.96 4.71
CA VAL A 65 -3.39 -4.34 5.12
C VAL A 65 -4.70 -5.03 5.49
N LEU A 66 -4.97 -6.14 4.83
CA LEU A 66 -6.18 -6.93 4.98
C LEU A 66 -5.79 -8.40 5.07
N PHE A 67 -6.37 -9.14 6.01
CA PHE A 67 -6.14 -10.58 6.17
C PHE A 67 -7.46 -11.37 6.06
N GLY A 68 -7.36 -12.62 5.61
CA GLY A 68 -8.48 -13.55 5.50
C GLY A 68 -9.64 -12.99 4.66
N GLU A 69 -10.87 -13.17 5.13
CA GLU A 69 -12.10 -12.69 4.46
C GLU A 69 -12.08 -11.20 4.10
N ARG A 70 -11.25 -10.38 4.76
CA ARG A 70 -11.12 -8.95 4.46
C ARG A 70 -10.39 -8.69 3.13
N THR A 71 -9.69 -9.67 2.54
CA THR A 71 -9.03 -9.52 1.23
C THR A 71 -9.97 -9.73 0.03
N ALA A 72 -11.14 -10.33 0.23
CA ALA A 72 -12.11 -10.59 -0.82
C ALA A 72 -12.87 -9.30 -1.19
N LEU A 73 -12.33 -8.54 -2.14
CA LEU A 73 -13.03 -7.47 -2.85
C LEU A 73 -13.38 -7.95 -4.27
N PRO A 74 -14.60 -7.69 -4.80
CA PRO A 74 -15.74 -6.98 -4.19
C PRO A 74 -16.78 -7.93 -3.56
N GLY A 75 -17.23 -7.59 -2.35
CA GLY A 75 -18.46 -8.09 -1.69
C GLY A 75 -19.21 -6.91 -1.04
N ASP A 76 -20.22 -7.15 -0.18
CA ASP A 76 -20.99 -6.09 0.53
C ASP A 76 -20.08 -5.23 1.45
N TRP A 77 -19.40 -4.25 0.86
CA TRP A 77 -18.42 -3.42 1.53
C TRP A 77 -18.96 -2.01 1.76
N THR A 78 -18.97 -1.58 3.01
CA THR A 78 -19.16 -0.17 3.40
C THR A 78 -17.81 0.49 3.62
N ILE A 79 -17.73 1.81 3.49
CA ILE A 79 -16.49 2.61 3.69
C ILE A 79 -15.83 2.28 5.04
N GLY A 80 -16.62 1.94 6.07
CA GLY A 80 -16.10 1.54 7.39
C GLY A 80 -15.22 0.28 7.39
N LYS A 81 -15.29 -0.58 6.36
CA LYS A 81 -14.44 -1.77 6.23
C LYS A 81 -13.02 -1.45 5.73
N PHE A 82 -12.81 -0.26 5.16
CA PHE A 82 -11.54 0.21 4.59
C PHE A 82 -10.47 0.48 5.65
N PHE A 83 -10.88 0.86 6.85
CA PHE A 83 -9.96 1.19 7.92
C PHE A 83 -9.43 -0.09 8.62
N PRO A 84 -8.13 -0.12 9.01
CA PRO A 84 -7.56 -1.22 9.77
C PRO A 84 -8.31 -1.43 11.08
N LYS A 85 -8.63 -2.69 11.41
CA LYS A 85 -9.26 -3.04 12.68
C LYS A 85 -8.21 -3.37 13.76
N PRO A 86 -8.54 -3.24 15.06
CA PRO A 86 -7.64 -3.57 16.16
C PRO A 86 -7.07 -4.99 16.06
#